data_AF-A0A964R2D0-F1
#
_entry.id   AF-A0A964R2D0-F1
#
_cell.length_a   1.000
_cell.length_b   1.000
_cell.length_c   1.000
_cell.angle_alpha   90.00
_cell.angle_beta   90.00
_cell.angle_gamma   90.00
#
_symmetry.space_group_name_H-M   'P 1'
#
loop_
_entity.id
_entity.type
_entity.pdbx_description
1 polymer ?
#
loop_
_entity_poly.entity_id
_entity_poly.type
_entity_poly.pdbx_seq_one_letter_code
_entity_poly.pdbx_strand_id
1 'polypeptide(L)'
;MKSLVRFGLILALIAFAGCGKKSDEKSYTLAVIPKGTTHEFWKSIHAGAIKAQQELGAKGVKVEVIWKGPLREDDRDQQIQVVENFTSRKVSGIVLAPLDSQALVNPVASAVQAGIPVIVMDSGLKSDKYTSFVATDNFKGGQLAGEYLAKLLNGRGNVILLRYAVGSASTEEREKGFLEAVGKLPGIKLISADQYAGATRETAYQASQNLLNRFGNEVTGIFCVNEPSTIAMTKALRDIGKAGGKVKMVGFDAGSQSVLDMKNGDVQGLTVQNPVLMGYLSVMTMVKHLQGEKVENRIDTGVVLVSPENMEQPEIKDLLNPPLDKYLK
;
A
#
# COMPACT_ATOMS: atom_id res chain seq x y z
N MET A 1 64.00 -74.81 5.46
CA MET A 1 63.54 -74.75 6.86
C MET A 1 63.55 -73.31 7.33
N LYS A 2 62.42 -72.84 7.88
CA LYS A 2 62.19 -71.62 8.70
C LYS A 2 62.36 -70.28 7.96
N SER A 3 61.31 -69.62 7.45
CA SER A 3 60.22 -68.91 8.16
C SER A 3 60.72 -67.86 9.16
N LEU A 4 60.44 -66.57 8.88
CA LEU A 4 60.12 -65.53 9.87
C LEU A 4 59.47 -64.30 9.20
N VAL A 5 58.14 -64.40 9.11
CA VAL A 5 57.08 -63.42 9.42
C VAL A 5 57.40 -61.92 9.27
N ARG A 6 56.74 -61.31 8.27
CA ARG A 6 56.50 -59.86 8.13
C ARG A 6 55.34 -59.42 9.03
N PHE A 7 55.51 -58.32 9.77
CA PHE A 7 54.40 -57.53 10.32
C PHE A 7 54.65 -56.07 9.96
N GLY A 8 53.90 -55.56 8.98
CA GLY A 8 53.87 -54.15 8.63
C GLY A 8 52.41 -53.73 8.52
N LEU A 9 51.90 -53.07 9.56
CA LEU A 9 50.59 -52.42 9.53
C LEU A 9 50.61 -51.33 8.45
N ILE A 10 49.79 -51.49 7.42
CA ILE A 10 49.42 -50.40 6.51
C ILE A 10 48.13 -49.80 7.06
N LEU A 11 48.24 -48.63 7.72
CA LEU A 11 47.08 -47.78 8.01
C LEU A 11 46.65 -47.10 6.70
N ALA A 12 45.54 -47.54 6.13
CA ALA A 12 44.88 -46.83 5.04
C ALA A 12 44.09 -45.64 5.60
N LEU A 13 44.65 -44.44 5.50
CA LEU A 13 43.93 -43.18 5.69
C LEU A 13 43.03 -42.94 4.48
N ILE A 14 41.75 -43.33 4.59
CA ILE A 14 40.71 -42.91 3.66
C ILE A 14 40.36 -41.45 4.02
N ALA A 15 40.97 -40.51 3.30
CA ALA A 15 40.55 -39.12 3.31
C ALA A 15 39.18 -39.02 2.63
N PHE A 16 38.11 -39.02 3.42
CA PHE A 16 36.80 -38.54 2.97
C PHE A 16 36.94 -37.02 2.70
N ALA A 17 37.33 -36.67 1.48
CA ALA A 17 37.12 -35.34 0.94
C ALA A 17 35.61 -35.16 0.76
N GLY A 18 34.94 -34.76 1.84
CA GLY A 18 33.58 -34.26 1.79
C GLY A 18 33.58 -33.01 0.93
N CYS A 19 33.24 -33.15 -0.35
CA CYS A 19 32.75 -32.05 -1.18
C CYS A 19 31.44 -31.56 -0.56
N GLY A 20 31.55 -30.75 0.50
CA GLY A 20 30.47 -29.87 0.91
C GLY A 20 30.19 -28.97 -0.28
N LYS A 21 29.09 -29.24 -0.98
CA LYS A 21 28.44 -28.24 -1.83
C LYS A 21 28.27 -27.01 -0.95
N LYS A 22 29.14 -26.00 -1.09
CA LYS A 22 28.80 -24.64 -0.72
C LYS A 22 27.52 -24.37 -1.49
N SER A 23 26.38 -24.38 -0.81
CA SER A 23 25.16 -23.83 -1.37
C SER A 23 25.50 -22.39 -1.71
N ASP A 24 25.57 -22.05 -3.00
CA ASP A 24 25.62 -20.65 -3.41
C ASP A 24 24.44 -19.97 -2.71
N GLU A 25 24.73 -19.10 -1.75
CA GLU A 25 23.73 -18.28 -1.08
C GLU A 25 23.06 -17.45 -2.18
N LYS A 26 21.87 -17.87 -2.62
CA LYS A 26 21.11 -17.15 -3.64
C LYS A 26 20.82 -15.75 -3.11
N SER A 27 21.34 -14.76 -3.81
CA SER A 27 21.08 -13.35 -3.56
C SER A 27 19.98 -12.87 -4.51
N TYR A 28 19.00 -12.15 -3.97
CA TYR A 28 17.90 -11.58 -4.74
C TYR A 28 17.98 -10.07 -4.73
N THR A 29 17.84 -9.45 -5.90
CA THR A 29 17.65 -8.00 -6.02
C THR A 29 16.19 -7.76 -6.40
N LEU A 30 15.45 -7.05 -5.55
CA LEU A 30 14.03 -6.78 -5.71
C LEU A 30 13.79 -5.29 -5.91
N ALA A 31 13.15 -4.92 -7.02
CA ALA A 31 12.71 -3.54 -7.23
C ALA A 31 11.34 -3.34 -6.58
N VAL A 32 11.22 -2.40 -5.64
CA VAL A 32 9.96 -1.99 -5.03
C VAL A 32 9.57 -0.62 -5.56
N ILE A 33 8.49 -0.58 -6.34
CA ILE A 33 8.07 0.54 -7.17
C ILE A 33 6.72 1.08 -6.66
N PRO A 34 6.72 2.13 -5.82
CA PRO A 34 5.48 2.77 -5.36
C PRO A 34 4.84 3.67 -6.43
N LYS A 35 3.62 4.20 -6.17
CA LYS A 35 3.02 5.25 -7.01
C LYS A 35 3.69 6.61 -6.86
N GLY A 36 4.34 6.84 -5.72
CA GLY A 36 5.03 8.07 -5.37
C GLY A 36 5.99 7.81 -4.21
N THR A 37 6.91 8.73 -3.96
CA THR A 37 7.96 8.53 -2.94
C THR A 37 7.91 9.54 -1.80
N THR A 38 6.97 10.48 -1.85
CA THR A 38 6.92 11.65 -0.96
C THR A 38 5.93 11.50 0.20
N HIS A 39 4.83 10.75 0.03
CA HIS A 39 3.78 10.57 1.06
C HIS A 39 4.19 9.63 2.21
N GLU A 40 3.67 9.88 3.41
CA GLU A 40 3.90 9.06 4.61
C GLU A 40 3.43 7.62 4.44
N PHE A 41 2.34 7.42 3.69
CA PHE A 41 1.84 6.10 3.29
C PHE A 41 2.93 5.26 2.58
N TRP A 42 3.60 5.83 1.57
CA TRP A 42 4.64 5.13 0.82
C TRP A 42 5.90 4.89 1.64
N LYS A 43 6.26 5.82 2.54
CA LYS A 43 7.34 5.61 3.51
C LYS A 43 7.04 4.41 4.41
N SER A 44 5.79 4.23 4.83
CA SER A 44 5.37 3.08 5.63
C SER A 44 5.50 1.75 4.88
N ILE A 45 5.15 1.71 3.59
CA ILE A 45 5.39 0.55 2.72
C ILE A 45 6.90 0.28 2.60
N HIS A 46 7.71 1.32 2.39
CA HIS A 46 9.16 1.19 2.31
C HIS A 46 9.75 0.58 3.60
N ALA A 47 9.33 1.07 4.77
CA ALA A 47 9.75 0.52 6.06
C ALA A 47 9.38 -0.98 6.18
N GLY A 48 8.19 -1.37 5.74
CA GLY A 48 7.76 -2.76 5.68
C GLY A 48 8.66 -3.63 4.79
N ALA A 49 9.01 -3.14 3.60
CA ALA A 49 9.90 -3.83 2.67
C ALA A 49 11.32 -4.00 3.27
N ILE A 50 11.86 -2.97 3.90
CA ILE A 50 13.17 -3.03 4.58
C ILE A 50 13.13 -3.97 5.80
N LYS A 51 12.03 -3.98 6.56
CA LYS A 51 11.83 -4.95 7.63
C LYS A 51 11.94 -6.40 7.11
N ALA A 52 11.25 -6.71 6.01
CA ALA A 52 11.32 -8.04 5.41
C ALA A 52 12.74 -8.38 4.94
N GLN A 53 13.44 -7.43 4.31
CA GLN A 53 14.84 -7.60 3.92
C GLN A 53 15.73 -7.96 5.12
N GLN A 54 15.63 -7.23 6.22
CA GLN A 54 16.43 -7.46 7.42
C GLN A 54 16.16 -8.83 8.04
N GLU A 55 14.88 -9.22 8.15
CA GLU A 55 14.49 -10.53 8.72
C GLU A 55 14.93 -11.71 7.83
N LEU A 56 14.88 -11.55 6.51
CA LEU A 56 15.38 -12.54 5.55
C LEU A 56 16.91 -12.66 5.64
N GLY A 57 17.63 -11.53 5.75
CA GLY A 57 19.07 -11.51 5.96
C GLY A 57 19.49 -12.22 7.24
N ALA A 58 18.75 -12.00 8.34
CA ALA A 58 18.98 -12.71 9.61
C ALA A 58 18.75 -14.24 9.51
N LYS A 59 17.99 -14.69 8.51
CA LYS A 59 17.77 -16.11 8.18
C LYS A 59 18.73 -16.65 7.10
N GLY A 60 19.74 -15.88 6.71
CA GLY A 60 20.72 -16.28 5.69
C GLY A 60 20.25 -16.12 4.25
N VAL A 61 19.13 -15.43 4.01
CA VAL A 61 18.65 -15.13 2.64
C VAL A 61 19.07 -13.71 2.28
N LYS A 62 20.01 -13.58 1.33
CA LYS A 62 20.49 -12.27 0.88
C LYS A 62 19.45 -11.63 -0.03
N VAL A 63 18.91 -10.50 0.41
CA VAL A 63 17.95 -9.69 -0.36
C VAL A 63 18.43 -8.24 -0.38
N GLU A 64 18.40 -7.64 -1.56
CA GLU A 64 18.59 -6.20 -1.77
C GLU A 64 17.26 -5.62 -2.30
N VAL A 65 16.62 -4.77 -1.50
CA VAL A 65 15.46 -3.98 -1.88
C VAL A 65 15.93 -2.67 -2.46
N ILE A 66 15.56 -2.42 -3.72
CA ILE A 66 15.74 -1.14 -4.38
C ILE A 66 14.39 -0.42 -4.38
N TRP A 67 14.27 0.59 -3.52
CA TRP A 67 13.10 1.47 -3.48
C TRP A 67 13.21 2.56 -4.53
N LYS A 68 12.37 2.50 -5.58
CA LYS A 68 12.42 3.48 -6.67
C LYS A 68 11.07 3.59 -7.36
N GLY A 69 10.54 4.81 -7.41
CA GLY A 69 9.34 5.15 -8.15
C GLY A 69 9.37 6.64 -8.51
N PRO A 70 8.27 7.17 -9.05
CA PRO A 70 8.18 8.59 -9.31
C PRO A 70 8.15 9.43 -8.02
N LEU A 71 8.42 10.73 -8.15
CA LEU A 71 8.31 11.66 -7.02
C LEU A 71 6.84 11.89 -6.65
N ARG A 72 5.96 11.91 -7.65
CA ARG A 72 4.55 12.26 -7.56
C ARG A 72 3.68 11.19 -8.18
N GLU A 73 2.45 11.08 -7.69
CA GLU A 73 1.48 10.07 -8.14
C GLU A 73 0.72 10.45 -9.41
N ASP A 74 1.17 11.50 -10.13
CA ASP A 74 0.68 11.88 -11.46
C ASP A 74 1.68 11.56 -12.59
N ASP A 75 2.88 11.06 -12.28
CA ASP A 75 3.92 10.77 -13.27
C ASP A 75 3.93 9.29 -13.70
N ARG A 76 2.92 8.95 -14.49
CA ARG A 76 2.73 7.61 -15.07
C ARG A 76 3.90 7.18 -15.96
N ASP A 77 4.38 8.08 -16.81
CA ASP A 77 5.43 7.77 -17.78
C ASP A 77 6.74 7.45 -17.06
N GLN A 78 7.07 8.20 -15.99
CA GLN A 78 8.21 7.87 -15.14
C GLN A 78 8.04 6.49 -14.47
N GLN A 79 6.85 6.14 -13.98
CA GLN A 79 6.64 4.81 -13.38
C GLN A 79 6.85 3.69 -14.41
N ILE A 80 6.35 3.87 -15.65
CA ILE A 80 6.57 2.93 -16.75
C ILE A 80 8.06 2.74 -17.02
N GLN A 81 8.81 3.84 -17.17
CA GLN A 81 10.25 3.81 -17.40
C GLN A 81 11.01 3.10 -16.29
N VAL A 82 10.59 3.27 -15.02
CA VAL A 82 11.20 2.57 -13.89
C VAL A 82 10.98 1.05 -13.99
N VAL A 83 9.77 0.59 -14.32
CA VAL A 83 9.48 -0.84 -14.53
C VAL A 83 10.33 -1.42 -15.68
N GLU A 84 10.39 -0.72 -16.81
CA GLU A 84 11.16 -1.12 -17.99
C GLU A 84 12.68 -1.17 -17.70
N ASN A 85 13.18 -0.21 -16.91
CA ASN A 85 14.58 -0.18 -16.51
C ASN A 85 14.95 -1.40 -15.64
N PHE A 86 14.16 -1.72 -14.63
CA PHE A 86 14.41 -2.89 -13.80
C PHE A 86 14.22 -4.21 -14.55
N THR A 87 13.30 -4.23 -15.52
CA THR A 87 13.16 -5.35 -16.45
C THR A 87 14.43 -5.56 -17.27
N SER A 88 14.97 -4.48 -17.86
CA SER A 88 16.20 -4.52 -18.64
C SER A 88 17.42 -4.91 -17.81
N ARG A 89 17.46 -4.49 -16.53
CA ARG A 89 18.50 -4.86 -15.55
C ARG A 89 18.39 -6.32 -15.06
N LYS A 90 17.33 -7.04 -15.42
CA LYS A 90 17.09 -8.44 -15.02
C LYS A 90 17.15 -8.62 -13.50
N VAL A 91 16.45 -7.74 -12.77
CA VAL A 91 16.26 -7.93 -11.31
C VAL A 91 15.57 -9.27 -11.04
N SER A 92 15.73 -9.79 -9.83
CA SER A 92 15.13 -11.07 -9.43
C SER A 92 13.61 -11.00 -9.36
N GLY A 93 13.05 -9.84 -9.02
CA GLY A 93 11.60 -9.64 -8.97
C GLY A 93 11.22 -8.17 -8.86
N ILE A 94 9.98 -7.86 -9.25
CA ILE A 94 9.40 -6.51 -9.13
C ILE A 94 8.19 -6.56 -8.19
N VAL A 95 8.16 -5.67 -7.21
CA VAL A 95 6.97 -5.34 -6.42
C VAL A 95 6.47 -3.99 -6.91
N LEU A 96 5.25 -3.91 -7.42
CA LEU A 96 4.72 -2.72 -8.08
C LEU A 96 3.38 -2.30 -7.48
N ALA A 97 3.25 -1.02 -7.11
CA ALA A 97 1.96 -0.36 -6.94
C ALA A 97 1.61 0.42 -8.22
N PRO A 98 0.74 -0.11 -9.11
CA PRO A 98 0.42 0.53 -10.38
C PRO A 98 -0.31 1.86 -10.15
N LEU A 99 0.26 2.95 -10.66
CA LEU A 99 -0.35 4.28 -10.63
C LEU A 99 -1.66 4.29 -11.43
N ASP A 100 -1.64 3.68 -12.62
CA ASP A 100 -2.80 3.49 -13.49
C ASP A 100 -2.98 2.00 -13.83
N SER A 101 -4.19 1.50 -13.59
CA SER A 101 -4.52 0.08 -13.72
C SER A 101 -4.47 -0.46 -15.15
N GLN A 102 -4.55 0.40 -16.18
CA GLN A 102 -4.49 0.02 -17.58
C GLN A 102 -3.11 0.28 -18.19
N ALA A 103 -2.50 1.43 -17.89
CA ALA A 103 -1.25 1.84 -18.53
C ALA A 103 -0.07 0.93 -18.16
N LEU A 104 -0.08 0.37 -16.94
CA LEU A 104 0.98 -0.52 -16.46
C LEU A 104 0.81 -1.98 -16.92
N VAL A 105 -0.27 -2.32 -17.63
CA VAL A 105 -0.53 -3.70 -18.09
C VAL A 105 0.59 -4.21 -19.00
N ASN A 106 0.99 -3.43 -19.99
CA ASN A 106 2.03 -3.82 -20.94
C ASN A 106 3.43 -3.88 -20.29
N PRO A 107 3.88 -2.87 -19.52
CA PRO A 107 5.14 -2.95 -18.78
C PRO A 107 5.25 -4.19 -17.87
N VAL A 108 4.18 -4.52 -17.15
CA VAL A 108 4.13 -5.74 -16.30
C VAL A 108 4.18 -7.00 -17.15
N ALA A 109 3.43 -7.06 -18.26
CA ALA A 109 3.47 -8.21 -19.17
C ALA A 109 4.87 -8.44 -19.75
N SER A 110 5.60 -7.37 -20.11
CA SER A 110 6.98 -7.43 -20.60
C SER A 110 7.94 -7.96 -19.53
N ALA A 111 7.81 -7.51 -18.28
CA ALA A 111 8.61 -8.03 -17.16
C ALA A 111 8.41 -9.55 -16.97
N VAL A 112 7.15 -9.99 -16.97
CA VAL A 112 6.78 -11.40 -16.83
C VAL A 112 7.31 -12.23 -18.01
N GLN A 113 7.20 -11.74 -19.24
CA GLN A 113 7.75 -12.40 -20.43
C GLN A 113 9.29 -12.52 -20.38
N ALA A 114 9.98 -11.57 -19.73
CA ALA A 114 11.41 -11.64 -19.48
C ALA A 114 11.79 -12.61 -18.33
N GLY A 115 10.82 -13.31 -17.73
CA GLY A 115 11.04 -14.24 -16.64
C GLY A 115 11.15 -13.58 -15.26
N ILE A 116 10.74 -12.32 -15.13
CA ILE A 116 10.78 -11.58 -13.87
C ILE A 116 9.38 -11.61 -13.24
N PRO A 117 9.19 -12.30 -12.09
CA PRO A 117 7.90 -12.31 -11.41
C PRO A 117 7.56 -10.91 -10.89
N VAL A 118 6.27 -10.60 -10.90
CA VAL A 118 5.72 -9.32 -10.46
C VAL A 118 4.71 -9.56 -9.34
N ILE A 119 4.91 -8.92 -8.19
CA ILE A 119 3.89 -8.81 -7.14
C ILE A 119 3.24 -7.44 -7.29
N VAL A 120 1.94 -7.40 -7.48
CA VAL A 120 1.17 -6.15 -7.44
C VAL A 120 0.86 -5.84 -5.98
N MET A 121 0.92 -4.57 -5.57
CA MET A 121 0.55 -4.13 -4.22
C MET A 121 -0.28 -2.84 -4.23
N ASP A 122 -1.01 -2.56 -3.15
CA ASP A 122 -1.87 -1.37 -2.94
C ASP A 122 -3.06 -1.23 -3.91
N SER A 123 -2.76 -1.10 -5.20
CA SER A 123 -3.68 -0.78 -6.27
C SER A 123 -3.69 -1.87 -7.33
N GLY A 124 -4.88 -2.20 -7.83
CA GLY A 124 -5.05 -3.26 -8.82
C GLY A 124 -4.46 -2.92 -10.19
N LEU A 125 -4.26 -3.98 -10.98
CA LEU A 125 -3.87 -3.95 -12.38
C LEU A 125 -4.93 -4.70 -13.21
N LYS A 126 -5.28 -4.21 -14.40
CA LYS A 126 -6.24 -4.87 -15.32
C LYS A 126 -5.58 -6.02 -16.09
N SER A 127 -4.99 -6.95 -15.36
CA SER A 127 -4.26 -8.11 -15.86
C SER A 127 -4.20 -9.17 -14.77
N ASP A 128 -4.02 -10.43 -15.13
CA ASP A 128 -3.81 -11.58 -14.25
C ASP A 128 -2.37 -12.13 -14.34
N LYS A 129 -1.50 -11.49 -15.14
CA LYS A 129 -0.14 -11.97 -15.40
C LYS A 129 0.82 -11.86 -14.20
N TYR A 130 0.43 -11.15 -13.14
CA TYR A 130 1.26 -11.01 -11.95
C TYR A 130 1.17 -12.27 -11.06
N THR A 131 2.18 -12.46 -10.23
CA THR A 131 2.32 -13.61 -9.34
C THR A 131 1.36 -13.57 -8.15
N SER A 132 1.17 -12.39 -7.55
CA SER A 132 0.26 -12.17 -6.42
C SER A 132 -0.15 -10.71 -6.33
N PHE A 133 -1.26 -10.43 -5.66
CA PHE A 133 -1.71 -9.09 -5.30
C PHE A 133 -1.75 -8.93 -3.78
N VAL A 134 -1.01 -7.99 -3.22
CA VAL A 134 -0.95 -7.72 -1.77
C VAL A 134 -1.55 -6.35 -1.50
N ALA A 135 -2.80 -6.31 -1.05
CA ALA A 135 -3.50 -5.04 -0.88
C ALA A 135 -4.70 -5.17 0.04
N THR A 136 -5.02 -4.05 0.68
CA THR A 136 -6.27 -3.83 1.38
C THR A 136 -7.48 -4.15 0.48
N ASP A 137 -8.52 -4.74 1.05
CA ASP A 137 -9.86 -4.70 0.47
C ASP A 137 -10.39 -3.24 0.44
N ASN A 138 -10.08 -2.56 -0.65
CA ASN A 138 -10.44 -1.16 -0.88
C ASN A 138 -11.96 -0.96 -0.97
N PHE A 139 -12.70 -1.93 -1.50
CA PHE A 139 -14.16 -1.88 -1.57
C PHE A 139 -14.75 -1.91 -0.16
N LYS A 140 -14.29 -2.84 0.68
CA LYS A 140 -14.68 -2.89 2.08
C LYS A 140 -14.31 -1.61 2.82
N GLY A 141 -13.14 -1.04 2.55
CA GLY A 141 -12.74 0.25 3.11
C GLY A 141 -13.74 1.38 2.76
N GLY A 142 -14.16 1.45 1.50
CA GLY A 142 -15.22 2.36 1.06
C GLY A 142 -16.55 2.14 1.78
N GLN A 143 -16.96 0.88 1.92
CA GLN A 143 -18.20 0.54 2.64
C GLN A 143 -18.14 0.98 4.10
N LEU A 144 -17.06 0.69 4.81
CA LEU A 144 -16.86 1.12 6.20
C LEU A 144 -16.95 2.64 6.35
N ALA A 145 -16.36 3.39 5.42
CA ALA A 145 -16.43 4.85 5.41
C ALA A 145 -17.87 5.35 5.21
N GLY A 146 -18.62 4.76 4.27
CA GLY A 146 -20.01 5.13 3.97
C GLY A 146 -20.96 4.81 5.13
N GLU A 147 -20.86 3.61 5.69
CA GLU A 147 -21.63 3.16 6.86
C GLU A 147 -21.39 4.08 8.06
N TYR A 148 -20.13 4.44 8.31
CA TYR A 148 -19.79 5.30 9.43
C TYR A 148 -20.22 6.75 9.23
N LEU A 149 -20.02 7.31 8.03
CA LEU A 149 -20.51 8.66 7.73
C LEU A 149 -22.04 8.75 7.86
N ALA A 150 -22.76 7.74 7.37
CA ALA A 150 -24.20 7.64 7.54
C ALA A 150 -24.62 7.59 9.02
N LYS A 151 -23.90 6.82 9.85
CA LYS A 151 -24.13 6.79 11.31
C LYS A 151 -23.94 8.17 11.94
N LEU A 152 -22.86 8.89 11.59
CA LEU A 152 -22.59 10.25 12.09
C LEU A 152 -23.69 11.25 11.71
N LEU A 153 -24.34 11.02 10.57
CA LEU A 153 -25.43 11.84 10.04
C LEU A 153 -26.83 11.36 10.46
N ASN A 154 -26.92 10.31 11.28
CA ASN A 154 -28.18 9.67 11.65
C ASN A 154 -29.02 9.27 10.42
N GLY A 155 -28.35 8.76 9.38
CA GLY A 155 -28.96 8.28 8.13
C GLY A 155 -29.48 9.36 7.20
N ARG A 156 -29.21 10.65 7.45
CA ARG A 156 -29.76 11.75 6.65
C ARG A 156 -28.80 12.93 6.46
N GLY A 157 -28.70 13.44 5.24
CA GLY A 157 -27.87 14.61 4.96
C GLY A 157 -27.40 14.71 3.51
N ASN A 158 -26.87 15.88 3.17
CA ASN A 158 -26.21 16.11 1.90
C ASN A 158 -24.72 15.74 2.02
N VAL A 159 -24.26 14.88 1.12
CA VAL A 159 -22.94 14.26 1.17
C VAL A 159 -22.15 14.53 -0.09
N ILE A 160 -20.86 14.80 0.08
CA ILE A 160 -19.88 14.90 -1.00
C ILE A 160 -18.95 13.69 -0.95
N LEU A 161 -18.71 13.07 -2.09
CA LEU A 161 -17.58 12.19 -2.34
C LEU A 161 -16.51 12.96 -3.12
N LEU A 162 -15.34 13.17 -2.53
CA LEU A 162 -14.18 13.70 -3.24
C LEU A 162 -13.29 12.55 -3.72
N ARG A 163 -13.30 12.31 -5.03
CA ARG A 163 -12.51 11.26 -5.68
C ARG A 163 -11.04 11.65 -5.79
N TYR A 164 -10.20 10.68 -6.10
CA TYR A 164 -8.76 10.90 -6.27
C TYR A 164 -8.40 11.22 -7.73
N ALA A 165 -8.21 10.20 -8.55
CA ALA A 165 -7.82 10.30 -9.94
C ALA A 165 -8.36 9.10 -10.72
N VAL A 166 -8.74 9.33 -11.97
CA VAL A 166 -9.21 8.28 -12.88
C VAL A 166 -8.09 7.28 -13.16
N GLY A 167 -8.42 5.98 -13.18
CA GLY A 167 -7.48 4.90 -13.47
C GLY A 167 -6.80 4.30 -12.24
N SER A 168 -6.90 4.96 -11.08
CA SER A 168 -6.37 4.44 -9.81
C SER A 168 -7.34 3.41 -9.21
N ALA A 169 -7.05 2.14 -9.45
CA ALA A 169 -7.92 1.03 -9.05
C ALA A 169 -8.24 1.00 -7.56
N SER A 170 -7.26 1.27 -6.67
CA SER A 170 -7.53 1.27 -5.22
C SER A 170 -8.61 2.29 -4.82
N THR A 171 -8.50 3.52 -5.32
CA THR A 171 -9.46 4.59 -4.98
C THR A 171 -10.79 4.40 -5.69
N GLU A 172 -10.81 3.90 -6.93
CA GLU A 172 -12.07 3.56 -7.61
C GLU A 172 -12.88 2.49 -6.86
N GLU A 173 -12.22 1.50 -6.24
CA GLU A 173 -12.90 0.52 -5.38
C GLU A 173 -13.42 1.14 -4.08
N ARG A 174 -12.67 2.05 -3.43
CA ARG A 174 -13.15 2.81 -2.26
C ARG A 174 -14.38 3.64 -2.61
N GLU A 175 -14.37 4.30 -3.76
CA GLU A 175 -15.48 5.09 -4.27
C GLU A 175 -16.72 4.21 -4.48
N LYS A 176 -16.58 3.06 -5.14
CA LYS A 176 -17.68 2.11 -5.35
C LYS A 176 -18.26 1.59 -4.03
N GLY A 177 -17.40 1.17 -3.09
CA GLY A 177 -17.85 0.67 -1.79
C GLY A 177 -18.60 1.72 -0.99
N PHE A 178 -18.12 2.96 -1.02
CA PHE A 178 -18.80 4.09 -0.38
C PHE A 178 -20.17 4.35 -1.02
N LEU A 179 -20.23 4.43 -2.36
CA LEU A 179 -21.47 4.67 -3.10
C LEU A 179 -22.49 3.54 -2.84
N GLU A 180 -22.05 2.29 -2.75
CA GLU A 180 -22.92 1.15 -2.41
C GLU A 180 -23.48 1.28 -0.99
N ALA A 181 -22.65 1.63 -0.01
CA ALA A 181 -23.08 1.77 1.38
C ALA A 181 -24.12 2.89 1.56
N VAL A 182 -23.86 4.08 0.99
CA VAL A 182 -24.77 5.22 1.15
C VAL A 182 -25.98 5.15 0.23
N GLY A 183 -25.88 4.48 -0.93
CA GLY A 183 -26.99 4.32 -1.87
C GLY A 183 -28.17 3.51 -1.32
N LYS A 184 -27.94 2.72 -0.27
CA LYS A 184 -28.99 1.98 0.47
C LYS A 184 -29.82 2.89 1.39
N LEU A 185 -29.44 4.16 1.56
CA LEU A 185 -30.01 5.06 2.55
C LEU A 185 -30.72 6.24 1.87
N PRO A 186 -32.06 6.24 1.78
CA PRO A 186 -32.79 7.29 1.05
C PRO A 186 -32.67 8.67 1.69
N GLY A 187 -32.28 8.76 2.97
CA GLY A 187 -32.01 10.04 3.64
C GLY A 187 -30.67 10.67 3.27
N ILE A 188 -29.73 9.91 2.69
CA ILE A 188 -28.44 10.43 2.25
C ILE A 188 -28.56 10.87 0.79
N LYS A 189 -28.32 12.16 0.54
CA LYS A 189 -28.30 12.74 -0.79
C LYS A 189 -26.86 13.03 -1.20
N LEU A 190 -26.38 12.37 -2.25
CA LEU A 190 -25.10 12.72 -2.87
C LEU A 190 -25.28 14.01 -3.68
N ILE A 191 -24.74 15.12 -3.19
CA ILE A 191 -24.80 16.42 -3.88
C ILE A 191 -23.60 16.64 -4.80
N SER A 192 -22.52 15.86 -4.61
CA SER A 192 -21.39 15.77 -5.52
C SER A 192 -20.69 14.43 -5.38
N ALA A 193 -20.41 13.77 -6.50
CA ALA A 193 -19.70 12.49 -6.54
C ALA A 193 -18.88 12.31 -7.83
N ASP A 194 -18.59 13.40 -8.55
CA ASP A 194 -17.94 13.42 -9.87
C ASP A 194 -16.67 14.28 -9.90
N GLN A 195 -16.29 14.89 -8.77
CA GLN A 195 -15.10 15.72 -8.67
C GLN A 195 -13.88 14.92 -8.24
N TYR A 196 -12.74 15.21 -8.88
CA TYR A 196 -11.45 14.57 -8.65
C TYR A 196 -10.47 15.56 -8.02
N ALA A 197 -9.83 15.15 -6.93
CA ALA A 197 -8.83 15.91 -6.21
C ALA A 197 -7.47 15.98 -6.94
N GLY A 198 -7.17 14.99 -7.78
CA GLY A 198 -5.85 14.81 -8.37
C GLY A 198 -4.81 14.28 -7.36
N ALA A 199 -3.56 14.18 -7.84
CA ALA A 199 -2.48 13.49 -7.14
C ALA A 199 -1.88 14.26 -5.95
N THR A 200 -2.17 15.56 -5.80
CA THR A 200 -1.45 16.41 -4.85
C THR A 200 -2.33 17.14 -3.87
N ARG A 201 -1.74 17.56 -2.75
CA ARG A 201 -2.41 18.43 -1.78
C ARG A 201 -2.88 19.75 -2.39
N GLU A 202 -2.11 20.30 -3.34
CA GLU A 202 -2.45 21.55 -4.04
C GLU A 202 -3.72 21.40 -4.89
N THR A 203 -3.73 20.40 -5.79
CA THR A 203 -4.89 20.12 -6.65
C THR A 203 -6.10 19.71 -5.82
N ALA A 204 -5.88 18.93 -4.75
CA ALA A 204 -6.93 18.50 -3.85
C ALA A 204 -7.55 19.68 -3.09
N TYR A 205 -6.74 20.66 -2.72
CA TYR A 205 -7.20 21.86 -2.03
C TYR A 205 -8.04 22.73 -2.96
N GLN A 206 -7.59 22.95 -4.20
CA GLN A 206 -8.38 23.65 -5.22
C GLN A 206 -9.73 22.97 -5.49
N ALA A 207 -9.74 21.64 -5.65
CA ALA A 207 -10.97 20.87 -5.83
C ALA A 207 -11.91 20.99 -4.60
N SER A 208 -11.34 20.96 -3.40
CA SER A 208 -12.08 21.15 -2.14
C SER A 208 -12.71 22.54 -2.05
N GLN A 209 -11.96 23.60 -2.39
CA GLN A 209 -12.47 24.97 -2.42
C GLN A 209 -13.62 25.11 -3.43
N ASN A 210 -13.48 24.56 -4.64
CA ASN A 210 -14.53 24.60 -5.65
C ASN A 210 -15.82 23.92 -5.18
N LEU A 211 -15.69 22.75 -4.55
CA LEU A 211 -16.82 22.03 -3.95
C LEU A 211 -17.48 22.83 -2.83
N LEU A 212 -16.70 23.38 -1.90
CA LEU A 212 -17.21 24.12 -0.75
C LEU A 212 -17.79 25.50 -1.13
N ASN A 213 -17.29 26.13 -2.20
CA ASN A 213 -17.89 27.34 -2.75
C ASN A 213 -19.30 27.06 -3.30
N ARG A 214 -19.47 25.93 -3.98
CA ARG A 214 -20.76 25.54 -4.57
C ARG A 214 -21.75 25.00 -3.53
N PHE A 215 -21.27 24.24 -2.56
CA PHE A 215 -22.11 23.39 -1.70
C PHE A 215 -21.91 23.60 -0.20
N GLY A 216 -20.98 24.47 0.21
CA GLY A 216 -20.59 24.59 1.61
C GLY A 216 -21.77 24.87 2.55
N ASN A 217 -22.79 25.58 2.09
CA ASN A 217 -23.98 25.92 2.88
C ASN A 217 -24.98 24.78 3.08
N GLU A 218 -24.91 23.73 2.26
CA GLU A 218 -25.83 22.60 2.32
C GLU A 218 -25.16 21.27 2.69
N VAL A 219 -23.84 21.15 2.48
CA VAL A 219 -23.09 19.92 2.79
C VAL A 219 -23.10 19.66 4.29
N THR A 220 -23.38 18.41 4.64
CA THR A 220 -23.39 17.93 6.02
C THR A 220 -22.37 16.81 6.26
N GLY A 221 -21.99 16.08 5.20
CA GLY A 221 -21.02 15.01 5.25
C GLY A 221 -20.06 15.01 4.06
N ILE A 222 -18.81 14.62 4.28
CA ILE A 222 -17.81 14.49 3.23
C ILE A 222 -17.02 13.19 3.42
N PHE A 223 -16.80 12.47 2.32
CA PHE A 223 -15.82 11.38 2.26
C PHE A 223 -14.70 11.71 1.28
N CYS A 224 -13.46 11.56 1.76
CA CYS A 224 -12.23 11.69 0.97
C CYS A 224 -11.51 10.34 0.89
N VAL A 225 -11.11 9.94 -0.32
CA VAL A 225 -10.74 8.54 -0.61
C VAL A 225 -9.25 8.21 -0.42
N ASN A 226 -8.41 9.19 -0.06
CA ASN A 226 -6.98 9.02 0.24
C ASN A 226 -6.43 10.12 1.15
N GLU A 227 -5.17 9.99 1.58
CA GLU A 227 -4.49 10.96 2.45
C GLU A 227 -4.50 12.41 1.90
N PRO A 228 -4.01 12.72 0.67
CA PRO A 228 -4.00 14.08 0.15
C PRO A 228 -5.37 14.76 0.13
N SER A 229 -6.41 14.06 -0.32
CA SER A 229 -7.77 14.61 -0.38
C SER A 229 -8.35 14.84 1.01
N THR A 230 -8.04 13.96 1.97
CA THR A 230 -8.44 14.12 3.37
C THR A 230 -7.80 15.38 3.97
N ILE A 231 -6.47 15.52 3.89
CA ILE A 231 -5.76 16.69 4.45
C ILE A 231 -6.24 17.99 3.81
N ALA A 232 -6.40 18.02 2.49
CA ALA A 232 -6.77 19.21 1.76
C ALA A 232 -8.21 19.67 2.02
N MET A 233 -9.16 18.74 2.06
CA MET A 233 -10.55 19.05 2.40
C MET A 233 -10.69 19.52 3.84
N THR A 234 -9.98 18.91 4.80
CA THR A 234 -9.96 19.39 6.19
C THR A 234 -9.47 20.83 6.27
N LYS A 235 -8.38 21.15 5.56
CA LYS A 235 -7.89 22.53 5.47
C LYS A 235 -8.94 23.48 4.88
N ALA A 236 -9.56 23.12 3.76
CA ALA A 236 -10.57 23.97 3.12
C ALA A 236 -11.79 24.21 4.01
N LEU A 237 -12.23 23.20 4.78
CA LEU A 237 -13.29 23.36 5.79
C LEU A 237 -12.87 24.31 6.91
N ARG A 238 -11.61 24.26 7.37
CA ARG A 238 -11.09 25.20 8.40
C ARG A 238 -11.14 26.64 7.88
N ASP A 239 -10.70 26.86 6.65
CA ASP A 239 -10.63 28.20 6.05
C ASP A 239 -12.01 28.87 5.94
N ILE A 240 -13.08 28.09 5.78
CA ILE A 240 -14.47 28.61 5.75
C ILE A 240 -15.21 28.49 7.09
N GLY A 241 -14.51 28.13 8.16
CA GLY A 241 -15.08 28.01 9.51
C GLY A 241 -16.08 26.85 9.68
N LYS A 242 -16.01 25.81 8.83
CA LYS A 242 -16.89 24.62 8.84
C LYS A 242 -16.20 23.33 9.29
N ALA A 243 -14.95 23.41 9.75
CA ALA A 243 -14.28 22.33 10.46
C ALA A 243 -14.81 22.16 11.91
N GLY A 244 -14.11 21.41 12.75
CA GLY A 244 -14.53 21.08 14.11
C GLY A 244 -15.78 20.21 14.18
N GLY A 245 -16.04 19.41 13.14
CA GLY A 245 -17.19 18.51 13.06
C GLY A 245 -18.53 19.20 12.78
N LYS A 246 -18.54 20.47 12.35
CA LYS A 246 -19.74 21.15 11.82
C LYS A 246 -20.22 20.49 10.53
N VAL A 247 -19.29 20.19 9.63
CA VAL A 247 -19.48 19.22 8.55
C VAL A 247 -18.81 17.92 8.98
N LYS A 248 -19.53 16.79 8.90
CA LYS A 248 -18.96 15.49 9.25
C LYS A 248 -18.00 15.02 8.18
N MET A 249 -16.83 14.57 8.58
CA MET A 249 -15.79 14.16 7.65
C MET A 249 -15.28 12.77 7.99
N VAL A 250 -15.27 11.89 6.99
CA VAL A 250 -14.57 10.62 7.03
C VAL A 250 -13.47 10.67 5.97
N GLY A 251 -12.25 10.33 6.36
CA GLY A 251 -11.10 10.28 5.48
C GLY A 251 -10.59 8.87 5.24
N PHE A 252 -9.52 8.79 4.48
CA PHE A 252 -8.74 7.57 4.29
C PHE A 252 -7.27 7.85 4.65
N ASP A 253 -6.58 6.79 5.07
CA ASP A 253 -5.19 6.80 5.55
C ASP A 253 -4.98 7.55 6.87
N ALA A 254 -3.80 7.35 7.48
CA ALA A 254 -3.49 7.80 8.84
C ALA A 254 -2.14 8.53 8.94
N GLY A 255 -1.81 9.37 7.95
CA GLY A 255 -0.67 10.27 8.06
C GLY A 255 -0.79 11.19 9.28
N SER A 256 0.35 11.66 9.79
CA SER A 256 0.44 12.40 11.06
C SER A 256 -0.54 13.58 11.16
N GLN A 257 -0.72 14.30 10.05
CA GLN A 257 -1.68 15.40 9.96
C GLN A 257 -3.15 14.92 10.07
N SER A 258 -3.54 13.84 9.37
CA SER A 258 -4.91 13.31 9.44
C SER A 258 -5.24 12.80 10.85
N VAL A 259 -4.27 12.17 11.52
CA VAL A 259 -4.44 11.73 12.92
C VAL A 259 -4.61 12.93 13.86
N LEU A 260 -3.82 13.99 13.67
CA LEU A 260 -3.99 15.24 14.43
C LEU A 260 -5.35 15.89 14.15
N ASP A 261 -5.77 15.95 12.89
CA ASP A 261 -7.07 16.47 12.48
C ASP A 261 -8.22 15.70 13.13
N MET A 262 -8.08 14.37 13.27
CA MET A 262 -9.04 13.53 14.00
C MET A 262 -9.05 13.83 15.50
N LYS A 263 -7.88 13.97 16.13
CA LYS A 263 -7.75 14.36 17.55
C LYS A 263 -8.38 15.74 17.84
N ASN A 264 -8.25 16.67 16.89
CA ASN A 264 -8.84 18.01 16.98
C ASN A 264 -10.35 18.03 16.70
N GLY A 265 -10.94 16.90 16.30
CA GLY A 265 -12.36 16.80 15.96
C GLY A 265 -12.70 17.39 14.60
N ASP A 266 -11.72 17.72 13.76
CA ASP A 266 -11.96 18.18 12.39
C ASP A 266 -12.35 17.02 11.47
N VAL A 267 -11.82 15.82 11.74
CA VAL A 267 -12.17 14.56 11.07
C VAL A 267 -12.79 13.61 12.09
N GLN A 268 -13.92 12.96 11.77
CA GLN A 268 -14.62 12.07 12.71
C GLN A 268 -14.22 10.60 12.59
N GLY A 269 -13.63 10.22 11.46
CA GLY A 269 -13.05 8.89 11.30
C GLY A 269 -12.13 8.80 10.11
N LEU A 270 -11.20 7.85 10.19
CA LEU A 270 -10.26 7.52 9.13
C LEU A 270 -10.40 6.04 8.82
N THR A 271 -10.51 5.72 7.54
CA THR A 271 -10.35 4.33 7.11
C THR A 271 -8.86 4.05 6.93
N VAL A 272 -8.31 3.18 7.79
CA VAL A 272 -6.87 2.98 7.96
C VAL A 272 -6.45 1.62 7.40
N GLN A 273 -5.41 1.65 6.57
CA GLN A 273 -4.76 0.49 5.96
C GLN A 273 -3.59 0.00 6.82
N ASN A 274 -2.92 -1.09 6.40
CA ASN A 274 -1.67 -1.55 7.00
C ASN A 274 -0.49 -1.50 5.99
N PRO A 275 0.04 -0.31 5.66
CA PRO A 275 1.10 -0.17 4.65
C PRO A 275 2.40 -0.87 5.03
N VAL A 276 2.78 -0.92 6.31
CA VAL A 276 3.96 -1.65 6.77
C VAL A 276 3.81 -3.15 6.46
N LEU A 277 2.65 -3.72 6.77
CA LEU A 277 2.37 -5.12 6.46
C LEU A 277 2.35 -5.36 4.94
N MET A 278 1.83 -4.42 4.15
CA MET A 278 1.78 -4.52 2.70
C MET A 278 3.18 -4.61 2.08
N GLY A 279 4.10 -3.71 2.46
CA GLY A 279 5.48 -3.76 2.00
C GLY A 279 6.20 -5.03 2.46
N TYR A 280 5.99 -5.41 3.73
CA TYR A 280 6.56 -6.62 4.32
C TYR A 280 6.11 -7.89 3.58
N LEU A 281 4.80 -8.10 3.46
CA LEU A 281 4.24 -9.28 2.82
C LEU A 281 4.58 -9.33 1.33
N SER A 282 4.67 -8.20 0.63
CA SER A 282 5.05 -8.18 -0.78
C SER A 282 6.46 -8.73 -1.01
N VAL A 283 7.43 -8.28 -0.19
CA VAL A 283 8.83 -8.78 -0.26
C VAL A 283 8.90 -10.25 0.17
N MET A 284 8.25 -10.62 1.27
CA MET A 284 8.23 -12.01 1.75
C MET A 284 7.60 -12.95 0.72
N THR A 285 6.50 -12.54 0.08
CA THR A 285 5.81 -13.31 -0.96
C THR A 285 6.66 -13.47 -2.20
N MET A 286 7.34 -12.39 -2.63
CA MET A 286 8.28 -12.45 -3.75
C MET A 286 9.39 -13.47 -3.49
N VAL A 287 10.00 -13.45 -2.31
CA VAL A 287 11.12 -14.34 -1.97
C VAL A 287 10.68 -15.80 -1.88
N LYS A 288 9.51 -16.08 -1.28
CA LYS A 288 8.90 -17.42 -1.30
C LYS A 288 8.73 -17.93 -2.73
N HIS A 289 8.16 -17.12 -3.60
CA HIS A 289 7.98 -17.47 -5.01
C HIS A 289 9.32 -17.77 -5.71
N LEU A 290 10.34 -16.92 -5.50
CA LEU A 290 11.68 -17.12 -6.07
C LEU A 290 12.40 -18.38 -5.54
N GLN A 291 12.01 -18.85 -4.35
CA GLN A 291 12.48 -20.10 -3.77
C GLN A 291 11.69 -21.33 -4.26
N GLY A 292 10.71 -21.14 -5.15
CA GLY A 292 9.89 -22.20 -5.74
C GLY A 292 8.70 -22.60 -4.87
N GLU A 293 8.40 -21.85 -3.82
CA GLU A 293 7.20 -22.07 -3.01
C GLU A 293 5.95 -21.54 -3.73
N LYS A 294 4.81 -22.18 -3.47
CA LYS A 294 3.51 -21.66 -3.90
C LYS A 294 3.13 -20.46 -3.04
N VAL A 295 2.55 -19.45 -3.67
CA VAL A 295 2.05 -18.25 -3.01
C VAL A 295 0.59 -18.02 -3.36
N GLU A 296 -0.13 -17.33 -2.48
CA GLU A 296 -1.53 -16.96 -2.71
C GLU A 296 -1.65 -15.92 -3.82
N ASN A 297 -2.69 -16.00 -4.64
CA ASN A 297 -2.93 -15.02 -5.71
C ASN A 297 -3.33 -13.64 -5.17
N ARG A 298 -3.95 -13.60 -3.98
CA ARG A 298 -4.40 -12.37 -3.32
C ARG A 298 -4.17 -12.50 -1.82
N ILE A 299 -3.53 -11.49 -1.23
CA ILE A 299 -3.32 -11.35 0.21
C ILE A 299 -3.97 -10.04 0.64
N ASP A 300 -4.96 -10.13 1.54
CA ASP A 300 -5.57 -8.95 2.16
C ASP A 300 -4.73 -8.48 3.35
N THR A 301 -4.36 -7.20 3.34
CA THR A 301 -3.61 -6.57 4.44
C THR A 301 -4.52 -5.95 5.50
N GLY A 302 -5.83 -6.09 5.32
CA GLY A 302 -6.85 -5.59 6.22
C GLY A 302 -7.14 -4.10 6.03
N VAL A 303 -8.25 -3.71 6.64
CA VAL A 303 -8.71 -2.32 6.75
C VAL A 303 -9.55 -2.18 8.00
N VAL A 304 -9.37 -1.08 8.71
CA VAL A 304 -10.13 -0.76 9.92
C VAL A 304 -10.59 0.68 9.87
N LEU A 305 -11.81 0.91 10.34
CA LEU A 305 -12.29 2.24 10.61
C LEU A 305 -11.77 2.68 11.99
N VAL A 306 -11.01 3.76 12.01
CA VAL A 306 -10.51 4.40 13.23
C VAL A 306 -11.31 5.66 13.52
N SER A 307 -11.70 5.83 14.77
CA SER A 307 -12.39 7.00 15.30
C SER A 307 -11.76 7.43 16.64
N PRO A 308 -12.12 8.59 17.18
CA PRO A 308 -11.72 8.96 18.55
C PRO A 308 -12.07 7.91 19.61
N GLU A 309 -13.06 7.04 19.34
CA GLU A 309 -13.54 6.04 20.30
C GLU A 309 -12.63 4.81 20.40
N ASN A 310 -11.91 4.47 19.33
CA ASN A 310 -11.06 3.27 19.28
C ASN A 310 -9.58 3.55 19.04
N MET A 311 -9.20 4.80 18.74
CA MET A 311 -7.81 5.14 18.39
C MET A 311 -6.78 4.85 19.49
N GLU A 312 -7.23 4.70 20.73
CA GLU A 312 -6.37 4.38 21.86
C GLU A 312 -6.15 2.87 22.08
N GLN A 313 -6.83 2.01 21.32
CA GLN A 313 -6.63 0.56 21.35
C GLN A 313 -5.20 0.20 20.87
N PRO A 314 -4.49 -0.72 21.54
CA PRO A 314 -3.09 -1.04 21.21
C PRO A 314 -2.85 -1.38 19.74
N GLU A 315 -3.69 -2.22 19.16
CA GLU A 315 -3.61 -2.64 17.75
C GLU A 315 -3.83 -1.49 16.76
N ILE A 316 -4.58 -0.46 17.16
CA ILE A 316 -4.80 0.74 16.34
C ILE A 316 -3.62 1.71 16.48
N LYS A 317 -3.06 1.85 17.68
CA LYS A 317 -1.89 2.72 17.91
C LYS A 317 -0.72 2.36 17.00
N ASP A 318 -0.48 1.07 16.79
CA ASP A 318 0.58 0.57 15.92
C ASP A 318 0.33 0.91 14.44
N LEU A 319 -0.95 0.92 14.01
CA LEU A 319 -1.33 1.35 12.66
C LEU A 319 -1.19 2.86 12.47
N LEU A 320 -1.49 3.66 13.50
CA LEU A 320 -1.41 5.13 13.46
C LEU A 320 0.02 5.66 13.62
N ASN A 321 0.91 4.92 14.26
CA ASN A 321 2.28 5.34 14.56
C ASN A 321 3.28 4.23 14.20
N PRO A 322 3.41 3.88 12.90
CA PRO A 322 4.34 2.85 12.49
C PRO A 322 5.79 3.28 12.83
N PRO A 323 6.65 2.37 13.29
CA PRO A 323 8.01 2.71 13.73
C PRO A 323 8.95 2.90 12.52
N LEU A 324 8.73 3.95 11.74
CA LEU A 324 9.44 4.18 10.48
C LEU A 324 10.94 4.38 10.69
N ASP A 325 11.34 5.13 11.72
CA ASP A 325 12.74 5.44 12.06
C ASP A 325 13.58 4.21 12.42
N LYS A 326 12.92 3.09 12.75
CA LYS A 326 13.61 1.80 12.96
C LYS A 326 14.15 1.22 11.66
N TYR A 327 13.51 1.53 10.53
CA TYR A 327 13.77 0.91 9.23
C TYR A 327 14.30 1.89 8.19
N LEU A 328 13.92 3.17 8.30
CA LEU A 328 14.32 4.23 7.40
C LEU A 328 15.24 5.20 8.15
N LYS A 329 16.34 5.60 7.51
CA LYS A 329 17.29 6.59 8.01
C LYS A 329 17.11 7.92 7.27
#